data_AF-A0A349BR16-F1
#
_entry.id   AF-A0A349BR16-F1
#
_cell.length_a   1.000
_cell.length_b   1.000
_cell.length_c   1.000
_cell.angle_alpha   90.00
_cell.angle_beta   90.00
_cell.angle_gamma   90.00
#
_symmetry.space_group_name_H-M   'P 1'
#
loop_
_entity.id
_entity.type
_entity.pdbx_description
1 polymer ?
#
loop_
_entity_poly.entity_id
_entity_poly.type
_entity_poly.pdbx_seq_one_letter_code
_entity_poly.pdbx_strand_id
1 'polypeptide(L)'
;MPFSITLLLPIITLLTYMLQGGQSVIQVQKRTERTVCFTSQKQLHSKVKEDIVRYLLFLLLILAIILTSKLVKAEIYTFVDDNGTIHFTNVPTEPQYNMIIPPIEEKERLSNKEIGKDYNRLIEAKSYKYGLDPALVKAVIAVESDFNPRAVSRKGARGLMQLMPMTASELGVFNVFDPEDNIDGGTRYLKYLLDYFNWDIDLALAAYNAGLMRVKQHTGIP
;
A
#
# COMPACT_ATOMS: atom_id res chain seq x y z
N MET A 1 -16.92 5.15 34.45
CA MET A 1 -16.45 6.48 34.88
C MET A 1 -17.07 7.53 33.96
N PRO A 2 -17.93 8.45 34.45
CA PRO A 2 -18.50 9.48 33.60
C PRO A 2 -17.47 10.59 33.36
N PHE A 3 -17.24 10.92 32.09
CA PHE A 3 -16.31 11.98 31.69
C PHE A 3 -16.86 13.36 32.10
N SER A 4 -16.05 14.11 32.83
CA SER A 4 -16.30 15.45 33.35
C SER A 4 -16.68 16.47 32.27
N ILE A 5 -17.89 17.04 32.38
CA ILE A 5 -18.41 18.17 31.58
C ILE A 5 -17.68 19.50 31.90
N THR A 6 -16.77 19.51 32.87
CA THR A 6 -16.11 20.70 33.42
C THR A 6 -15.16 21.42 32.45
N LEU A 7 -14.75 20.81 31.32
CA LEU A 7 -13.80 21.42 30.38
C LEU A 7 -14.44 22.37 29.35
N LEU A 8 -15.77 22.38 29.19
CA LEU A 8 -16.46 23.16 28.15
C LEU A 8 -16.96 24.54 28.62
N LEU A 9 -17.13 24.74 29.92
CA LEU A 9 -17.59 26.00 30.53
C LEU A 9 -16.69 27.23 30.23
N PRO A 10 -15.34 27.16 30.22
CA PRO A 10 -14.53 28.34 29.94
C PRO A 10 -14.63 28.79 28.48
N ILE A 11 -14.81 27.84 27.55
CA ILE A 11 -14.93 28.14 26.11
C ILE A 11 -16.27 28.85 25.83
N ILE A 12 -17.37 28.37 26.43
CA ILE A 12 -18.68 29.00 26.28
C ILE A 12 -18.68 30.42 26.87
N THR A 13 -18.01 30.62 28.02
CA THR A 13 -17.92 31.94 28.68
C THR A 13 -17.13 32.94 27.83
N LEU A 14 -16.01 32.52 27.23
CA LEU A 14 -15.21 33.36 26.35
C LEU A 14 -15.96 33.74 25.06
N LEU A 15 -16.71 32.79 24.49
CA LEU A 15 -17.52 33.05 23.30
C LEU A 15 -18.63 34.07 23.57
N THR A 16 -19.24 34.00 24.76
CA THR A 16 -20.32 34.91 25.16
C THR A 16 -19.79 36.33 25.41
N TYR A 17 -18.61 36.47 26.03
CA TYR A 17 -17.96 37.77 26.27
C TYR A 17 -17.59 38.49 24.96
N MET A 18 -17.14 37.75 23.95
CA MET A 18 -16.83 38.30 22.62
C MET A 18 -18.07 38.78 21.85
N LEU A 19 -19.27 38.32 22.22
CA LEU A 19 -20.53 38.77 21.60
C LEU A 19 -21.09 40.06 22.22
N GLN A 20 -20.70 40.44 23.44
CA GLN A 20 -21.25 41.62 24.13
C GLN A 20 -20.39 42.90 24.04
N GLY A 21 -19.08 42.80 23.75
CA GLY A 21 -18.12 43.92 23.87
C GLY A 21 -18.11 45.01 22.78
N GLY A 22 -19.17 45.20 21.98
CA GLY A 22 -19.04 45.91 20.69
C GLY A 22 -20.02 47.04 20.37
N GLN A 23 -20.63 47.77 21.34
CA GLN A 23 -21.65 48.79 21.00
C GLN A 23 -21.53 50.18 21.62
N SER A 24 -20.52 50.52 22.43
CA SER A 24 -20.59 51.73 23.26
C SER A 24 -19.50 52.78 23.03
N VAL A 25 -18.96 53.00 21.82
CA VAL A 25 -18.03 54.15 21.60
C VAL A 25 -18.03 54.72 20.17
N ILE A 26 -19.17 54.99 19.52
CA ILE A 26 -19.19 55.95 18.39
C ILE A 26 -20.57 56.62 18.30
N GLN A 27 -20.79 57.65 19.11
CA GLN A 27 -21.86 58.62 18.90
C GLN A 27 -21.37 59.97 19.40
N VAL A 28 -20.82 60.80 18.52
CA VAL A 28 -21.11 62.24 18.38
C VAL A 28 -20.46 62.69 17.06
N GLN A 29 -21.22 63.48 16.29
CA GLN A 29 -20.85 64.27 15.10
C GLN A 29 -21.17 63.67 13.72
N LYS A 30 -22.12 64.37 13.06
CA LYS A 30 -22.54 64.36 11.64
C LYS A 30 -23.82 63.59 11.32
N ARG A 31 -24.90 64.30 11.64
CA ARG A 31 -26.31 64.14 11.32
C ARG A 31 -26.55 64.02 9.80
N THR A 32 -27.46 63.10 9.44
CA THR A 32 -28.44 63.19 8.33
C THR A 32 -28.08 62.84 6.88
N GLU A 33 -27.18 61.90 6.56
CA GLU A 33 -27.24 61.15 5.27
C GLU A 33 -26.79 59.67 5.34
N ARG A 34 -26.25 59.23 6.48
CA ARG A 34 -25.63 57.89 6.63
C ARG A 34 -26.56 56.78 7.13
N THR A 35 -27.86 57.03 7.28
CA THR A 35 -28.76 56.06 7.92
C THR A 35 -29.12 54.90 6.99
N VAL A 36 -29.33 55.13 5.69
CA VAL A 36 -29.81 54.10 4.75
C VAL A 36 -28.72 53.07 4.39
N CYS A 37 -27.49 53.53 4.14
CA CYS A 37 -26.35 52.65 3.82
C CYS A 37 -25.89 51.82 5.03
N PHE A 38 -26.00 52.37 6.25
CA PHE A 38 -25.58 51.69 7.48
C PHE A 38 -26.58 50.60 7.94
N THR A 39 -27.89 50.78 7.69
CA THR A 39 -28.88 49.71 7.89
C THR A 39 -28.63 48.54 6.92
N SER A 40 -28.32 48.82 5.66
CA SER A 40 -28.01 47.78 4.66
C SER A 40 -26.76 46.97 5.05
N GLN A 41 -25.70 47.65 5.52
CA GLN A 41 -24.47 46.99 5.97
C GLN A 41 -24.67 46.15 7.25
N LYS A 42 -25.48 46.62 8.21
CA LYS A 42 -25.85 45.83 9.41
C LYS A 42 -26.71 44.61 9.06
N GLN A 43 -27.63 44.75 8.11
CA GLN A 43 -28.53 43.69 7.66
C GLN A 43 -27.79 42.62 6.82
N LEU A 44 -26.76 43.01 6.07
CA LEU A 44 -25.86 42.07 5.40
C LEU A 44 -24.98 41.32 6.41
N HIS A 45 -24.43 42.03 7.41
CA HIS A 45 -23.63 41.41 8.47
C HIS A 45 -24.43 40.42 9.34
N SER A 46 -25.72 40.67 9.59
CA SER A 46 -26.56 39.71 10.32
C SER A 46 -26.84 38.46 9.48
N LYS A 47 -27.11 38.63 8.18
CA LYS A 47 -27.42 37.52 7.28
C LYS A 47 -26.22 36.59 7.05
N VAL A 48 -25.03 37.16 6.87
CA VAL A 48 -23.78 36.39 6.75
C VAL A 48 -23.49 35.59 8.02
N LYS A 49 -23.77 36.14 9.21
CA LYS A 49 -23.61 35.41 10.47
C LYS A 49 -24.58 34.24 10.57
N GLU A 50 -25.82 34.40 10.15
CA GLU A 50 -26.81 33.31 10.14
C GLU A 50 -26.41 32.17 9.18
N ASP A 51 -25.90 32.51 7.99
CA ASP A 51 -25.45 31.52 7.01
C ASP A 51 -24.23 30.73 7.51
N ILE A 52 -23.28 31.40 8.16
CA ILE A 52 -22.10 30.75 8.77
C ILE A 52 -22.52 29.81 9.91
N VAL A 53 -23.46 30.22 10.75
CA VAL A 53 -23.97 29.39 11.85
C VAL A 53 -24.68 28.14 11.30
N ARG A 54 -25.47 28.28 10.23
CA ARG A 54 -26.13 27.14 9.57
C ARG A 54 -25.10 26.16 8.99
N TYR A 55 -24.05 26.67 8.35
CA TYR A 55 -22.99 25.82 7.79
C TYR A 55 -22.21 25.09 8.89
N LEU A 56 -21.90 25.76 10.00
CA LEU A 56 -21.26 25.15 11.17
C LEU A 56 -22.12 24.06 11.80
N LEU A 57 -23.43 24.29 11.94
CA LEU A 57 -24.37 23.28 12.45
C LEU A 57 -24.45 22.07 11.50
N PHE A 58 -24.45 22.29 10.19
CA PHE A 58 -24.47 21.22 9.20
C PHE A 58 -23.17 20.40 9.23
N LEU A 59 -22.02 21.06 9.37
CA LEU A 59 -20.71 20.39 9.48
C LEU A 59 -20.60 19.57 10.78
N LEU A 60 -21.10 20.09 11.90
CA LEU A 60 -21.17 19.36 13.17
C LEU A 60 -22.09 18.14 13.09
N LEU A 61 -23.19 18.24 12.36
CA LEU A 61 -24.09 17.10 12.12
C LEU A 61 -23.40 16.01 11.30
N ILE A 62 -22.70 16.37 10.22
CA ILE A 62 -21.91 15.40 9.41
C ILE A 62 -20.84 14.74 10.27
N LEU A 63 -20.11 15.51 11.07
CA LEU A 63 -19.07 14.99 11.94
C LEU A 63 -19.64 14.01 12.98
N ALA A 64 -20.81 14.31 13.58
CA ALA A 64 -21.49 13.42 14.50
C ALA A 64 -21.94 12.10 13.83
N ILE A 65 -22.37 12.14 12.57
CA ILE A 65 -22.71 10.94 11.79
C ILE A 65 -21.47 10.07 11.55
N ILE A 66 -20.33 10.69 11.20
CA ILE A 66 -19.06 9.97 11.01
C ILE A 66 -18.61 9.31 12.33
N LEU A 67 -18.70 10.03 13.45
CA LEU A 67 -18.33 9.55 14.79
C LEU A 67 -19.22 8.41 15.31
N THR A 68 -20.44 8.24 14.78
CA THR A 68 -21.38 7.19 15.21
C THR A 68 -21.32 5.93 14.35
N SER A 69 -20.52 5.92 13.27
CA SER A 69 -20.30 4.72 12.47
C SER A 69 -19.46 3.70 13.26
N LYS A 70 -20.04 2.54 13.55
CA LYS A 70 -19.30 1.41 14.13
C LYS A 70 -18.49 0.73 13.01
N LEU A 71 -17.21 0.43 13.29
CA LEU A 71 -16.37 -0.38 12.42
C LEU A 71 -16.93 -1.82 12.36
N VAL A 72 -17.70 -2.12 11.31
CA VAL A 72 -18.16 -3.49 11.04
C VAL A 72 -16.96 -4.30 10.56
N LYS A 73 -16.57 -5.30 11.36
CA LYS A 73 -15.65 -6.35 10.92
C LYS A 73 -16.45 -7.42 10.18
N ALA A 74 -16.13 -7.64 8.91
CA ALA A 74 -16.64 -8.77 8.14
C ALA A 74 -15.59 -9.89 8.18
N GLU A 75 -15.66 -10.77 9.17
CA GLU A 75 -14.82 -11.96 9.25
C GLU A 75 -15.58 -13.14 8.64
N ILE A 76 -14.99 -13.80 7.64
CA ILE A 76 -15.52 -15.01 6.98
C ILE A 76 -14.83 -16.22 7.63
N TYR A 77 -15.61 -17.21 8.08
CA TYR A 77 -15.08 -18.41 8.74
C TYR A 77 -15.15 -19.62 7.80
N THR A 78 -14.14 -20.49 7.88
CA THR A 78 -14.13 -21.77 7.15
C THR A 78 -14.00 -22.96 8.10
N PHE A 79 -14.60 -24.08 7.73
CA PHE A 79 -14.37 -25.38 8.37
C PHE A 79 -14.31 -26.50 7.32
N VAL A 80 -13.62 -27.58 7.63
CA VAL A 80 -13.51 -28.77 6.76
C VAL A 80 -14.32 -29.88 7.42
N ASP A 81 -15.25 -30.48 6.67
CA ASP A 81 -16.02 -31.62 7.15
C ASP A 81 -15.22 -32.94 7.10
N ASP A 82 -15.75 -34.01 7.69
CA ASP A 82 -15.14 -35.34 7.72
C ASP A 82 -14.86 -35.94 6.32
N ASN A 83 -15.48 -35.37 5.27
CA ASN A 83 -15.31 -35.77 3.88
C ASN A 83 -14.27 -34.91 3.13
N GLY A 84 -13.63 -33.95 3.81
CA GLY A 84 -12.60 -33.08 3.23
C GLY A 84 -13.15 -31.88 2.43
N THR A 85 -14.44 -31.56 2.55
CA THR A 85 -15.06 -30.42 1.84
C THR A 85 -14.96 -29.14 2.67
N ILE A 86 -14.52 -28.05 2.05
CA ILE A 86 -14.38 -26.73 2.69
C ILE A 86 -15.72 -26.00 2.68
N HIS A 87 -16.24 -25.66 3.85
CA HIS A 87 -17.45 -24.85 4.04
C HIS A 87 -17.09 -23.41 4.42
N PHE A 88 -17.77 -22.43 3.83
CA PHE A 88 -17.65 -21.01 4.16
C PHE A 88 -18.93 -20.53 4.86
N THR A 89 -18.83 -19.98 6.07
CA THR A 89 -20.00 -19.46 6.82
C THR A 89 -19.72 -18.12 7.49
N ASN A 90 -20.78 -17.33 7.64
CA ASN A 90 -20.80 -16.05 8.33
C ASN A 90 -21.35 -16.15 9.78
N VAL A 91 -21.70 -17.35 10.26
CA VAL A 91 -22.18 -17.60 11.63
C VAL A 91 -21.68 -18.95 12.16
N PRO A 92 -20.91 -18.99 13.27
CA PRO A 92 -20.41 -20.25 13.82
C PRO A 92 -21.52 -20.98 14.58
N THR A 93 -21.90 -22.17 14.13
CA THR A 93 -23.04 -22.92 14.70
C THR A 93 -22.61 -24.15 15.52
N GLU A 94 -21.33 -24.54 15.52
CA GLU A 94 -20.85 -25.75 16.24
C GLU A 94 -19.52 -25.54 17.01
N PRO A 95 -19.25 -26.31 18.10
CA PRO A 95 -18.12 -26.08 19.01
C PRO A 95 -16.75 -26.55 18.50
N GLN A 96 -16.69 -27.32 17.41
CA GLN A 96 -15.44 -27.93 16.92
C GLN A 96 -14.82 -27.11 15.79
N TYR A 97 -14.25 -25.96 16.16
CA TYR A 97 -13.33 -25.23 15.29
C TYR A 97 -11.90 -25.61 15.64
N ASN A 98 -11.21 -26.32 14.74
CA ASN A 98 -9.74 -26.28 14.70
C ASN A 98 -9.34 -25.04 13.89
N MET A 99 -8.75 -24.04 14.56
CA MET A 99 -8.19 -22.86 13.91
C MET A 99 -7.01 -23.26 13.01
N ILE A 100 -7.16 -23.13 11.69
CA ILE A 100 -6.02 -23.14 10.75
C ILE A 100 -6.11 -21.92 9.83
N ILE A 101 -6.36 -20.75 10.41
CA ILE A 101 -5.66 -19.52 10.01
C ILE A 101 -5.41 -18.79 11.34
N PRO A 102 -4.24 -18.93 11.99
CA PRO A 102 -3.88 -17.94 12.98
C PRO A 102 -3.97 -16.57 12.29
N PRO A 103 -4.53 -15.52 12.93
CA PRO A 103 -4.39 -14.17 12.38
C PRO A 103 -2.90 -14.00 12.16
N ILE A 104 -2.48 -13.85 10.89
CA ILE A 104 -1.07 -13.83 10.48
C ILE A 104 -0.35 -13.00 11.51
N GLU A 105 0.36 -13.66 12.42
CA GLU A 105 0.84 -12.98 13.61
C GLU A 105 1.75 -11.89 13.06
N GLU A 106 1.51 -10.66 13.48
CA GLU A 106 2.33 -9.49 13.12
C GLU A 106 3.83 -9.76 13.38
N LYS A 107 4.12 -10.76 14.22
CA LYS A 107 5.41 -11.38 14.48
C LYS A 107 6.07 -12.05 13.27
N GLU A 108 5.32 -12.68 12.35
CA GLU A 108 5.86 -13.16 11.07
C GLU A 108 6.17 -12.00 10.11
N ARG A 109 5.39 -10.91 10.15
CA ARG A 109 5.73 -9.70 9.37
C ARG A 109 6.97 -8.99 9.89
N LEU A 110 7.22 -9.00 11.19
CA LEU A 110 8.44 -8.45 11.80
C LEU A 110 9.64 -9.40 11.65
N SER A 111 9.43 -10.72 11.75
CA SER A 111 10.46 -11.73 11.48
C SER A 111 10.84 -11.77 10.00
N ASN A 112 9.90 -11.61 9.06
CA ASN A 112 10.18 -11.53 7.63
C ASN A 112 10.75 -10.16 7.23
N LYS A 113 10.62 -9.13 8.07
CA LYS A 113 11.30 -7.85 7.89
C LYS A 113 12.80 -7.94 8.22
N GLU A 114 13.20 -8.87 9.08
CA GLU A 114 14.62 -9.22 9.31
C GLU A 114 15.12 -10.40 8.45
N ILE A 115 14.22 -11.26 7.95
CA ILE A 115 14.50 -12.28 6.91
C ILE A 115 14.30 -11.69 5.50
N GLY A 116 14.23 -10.36 5.36
CA GLY A 116 14.64 -9.70 4.14
C GLY A 116 16.16 -9.83 4.05
N LYS A 117 16.67 -11.02 3.71
CA LYS A 117 18.10 -11.18 3.38
C LYS A 117 18.37 -10.17 2.28
N ASP A 118 19.13 -9.14 2.63
CA ASP A 118 19.48 -8.13 1.66
C ASP A 118 20.40 -8.75 0.62
N TYR A 119 19.81 -9.15 -0.51
CA TYR A 119 20.53 -9.71 -1.64
C TYR A 119 21.32 -8.63 -2.40
N ASN A 120 21.20 -7.34 -2.07
CA ASN A 120 21.86 -6.25 -2.79
C ASN A 120 23.37 -6.51 -2.96
N ARG A 121 24.07 -6.98 -1.93
CA ARG A 121 25.51 -7.30 -2.04
C ARG A 121 25.80 -8.42 -3.03
N LEU A 122 24.98 -9.47 -3.03
CA LEU A 122 25.12 -10.57 -3.99
C LEU A 122 24.79 -10.11 -5.40
N ILE A 123 23.68 -9.37 -5.56
CA ILE A 123 23.27 -8.78 -6.83
C ILE A 123 24.39 -7.89 -7.38
N GLU A 124 24.88 -6.93 -6.61
CA GLU A 124 25.99 -6.06 -7.00
C GLU A 124 27.23 -6.86 -7.39
N ALA A 125 27.67 -7.81 -6.55
CA ALA A 125 28.85 -8.60 -6.83
C ALA A 125 28.73 -9.41 -8.14
N LYS A 126 27.58 -10.09 -8.36
CA LYS A 126 27.38 -10.88 -9.59
C LYS A 126 27.14 -9.99 -10.80
N SER A 127 26.42 -8.88 -10.67
CA SER A 127 26.24 -7.88 -11.72
C SER A 127 27.57 -7.32 -12.20
N TYR A 128 28.44 -6.88 -11.28
CA TYR A 128 29.77 -6.39 -11.65
C TYR A 128 30.65 -7.47 -12.27
N LYS A 129 30.60 -8.71 -11.76
CA LYS A 129 31.32 -9.86 -12.33
C LYS A 129 30.98 -10.08 -13.82
N TYR A 130 29.73 -9.86 -14.21
CA TYR A 130 29.26 -10.08 -15.58
C TYR A 130 29.08 -8.79 -16.40
N GLY A 131 29.42 -7.62 -15.85
CA GLY A 131 29.31 -6.34 -16.53
C GLY A 131 27.87 -5.88 -16.78
N LEU A 132 26.95 -6.18 -15.87
CA LEU A 132 25.55 -5.78 -15.93
C LEU A 132 25.24 -4.68 -14.90
N ASP A 133 24.23 -3.86 -15.19
CA ASP A 133 23.67 -2.93 -14.21
C ASP A 133 23.01 -3.70 -13.05
N PRO A 134 23.41 -3.49 -11.78
CA PRO A 134 22.75 -4.06 -10.62
C PRO A 134 21.23 -3.79 -10.58
N ALA A 135 20.78 -2.64 -11.07
CA ALA A 135 19.36 -2.30 -11.13
C ALA A 135 18.58 -3.23 -12.08
N LEU A 136 19.18 -3.60 -13.22
CA LEU A 136 18.56 -4.53 -14.18
C LEU A 136 18.40 -5.92 -13.56
N VAL A 137 19.47 -6.46 -12.96
CA VAL A 137 19.43 -7.78 -12.33
C VAL A 137 18.42 -7.80 -11.17
N LYS A 138 18.40 -6.74 -10.37
CA LYS A 138 17.42 -6.55 -9.30
C LYS A 138 15.99 -6.51 -9.81
N ALA A 139 15.74 -5.82 -10.92
CA ALA A 139 14.42 -5.75 -11.54
C ALA A 139 13.95 -7.13 -12.04
N VAL A 140 14.85 -7.90 -12.66
CA VAL A 140 14.55 -9.28 -13.09
C VAL A 140 14.19 -10.15 -11.87
N ILE A 141 14.99 -10.13 -10.80
CA ILE A 141 14.70 -10.90 -9.58
C ILE A 141 13.32 -10.52 -8.99
N ALA A 142 13.00 -9.23 -8.97
CA ALA A 142 11.72 -8.74 -8.46
C ALA A 142 10.54 -9.30 -9.26
N VAL A 143 10.63 -9.30 -10.60
CA VAL A 143 9.58 -9.83 -11.47
C VAL A 143 9.47 -11.36 -11.36
N GLU A 144 10.60 -12.06 -11.26
CA GLU A 144 10.63 -13.53 -11.29
C GLU A 144 10.16 -14.15 -9.98
N SER A 145 10.51 -13.57 -8.83
CA SER A 145 10.27 -14.22 -7.53
C SER A 145 9.80 -13.29 -6.41
N ASP A 146 9.77 -11.97 -6.63
CA ASP A 146 9.63 -10.98 -5.56
C ASP A 146 10.61 -11.23 -4.40
N PHE A 147 11.86 -11.56 -4.76
CA PHE A 147 12.94 -11.92 -3.84
C PHE A 147 12.69 -13.16 -2.97
N ASN A 148 11.79 -14.07 -3.37
CA ASN A 148 11.59 -15.35 -2.69
C ASN A 148 12.58 -16.41 -3.19
N PRO A 149 13.61 -16.80 -2.41
CA PRO A 149 14.62 -17.77 -2.84
C PRO A 149 14.07 -19.20 -2.96
N ARG A 150 12.86 -19.47 -2.47
CA ARG A 150 12.19 -20.77 -2.56
C ARG A 150 11.04 -20.77 -3.56
N ALA A 151 10.92 -19.72 -4.39
CA ALA A 151 9.88 -19.63 -5.40
C ALA A 151 9.95 -20.82 -6.37
N VAL A 152 8.80 -21.40 -6.68
CA VAL A 152 8.65 -22.47 -7.68
C VAL A 152 7.45 -22.15 -8.57
N SER A 153 7.67 -21.98 -9.87
CA SER A 153 6.56 -21.74 -10.81
C SER A 153 5.82 -23.04 -11.17
N ARG A 154 4.60 -22.90 -11.71
CA ARG A 154 3.82 -24.04 -12.23
C ARG A 154 4.56 -24.83 -13.33
N LYS A 155 5.45 -24.17 -14.08
CA LYS A 155 6.27 -24.79 -15.14
C LYS A 155 7.56 -25.41 -14.58
N GLY A 156 7.84 -25.25 -13.29
CA GLY A 156 8.99 -25.84 -12.61
C GLY A 156 10.23 -24.97 -12.56
N ALA A 157 10.14 -23.67 -12.88
CA ALA A 157 11.20 -22.70 -12.66
C ALA A 157 11.43 -22.46 -11.16
N ARG A 158 12.69 -22.22 -10.72
CA ARG A 158 13.06 -22.25 -9.30
C ARG A 158 14.00 -21.12 -8.88
N GLY A 159 13.80 -20.64 -7.65
CA GLY A 159 14.69 -19.69 -6.98
C GLY A 159 14.47 -18.23 -7.38
N LEU A 160 15.42 -17.37 -7.00
CA LEU A 160 15.32 -15.91 -7.12
C LEU A 160 15.14 -15.40 -8.56
N MET A 161 15.84 -16.02 -9.50
CA MET A 161 15.82 -15.68 -10.92
C MET A 161 15.06 -16.73 -11.76
N GLN A 162 14.25 -17.58 -11.10
CA GLN A 162 13.39 -18.58 -11.75
C GLN A 162 14.08 -19.38 -12.86
N LEU A 163 15.20 -20.02 -12.55
CA LEU A 163 15.89 -20.87 -13.51
C LEU A 163 15.11 -22.16 -13.75
N MET A 164 14.92 -22.51 -15.02
CA MET A 164 14.41 -23.82 -15.42
C MET A 164 15.45 -24.90 -15.10
N PRO A 165 15.05 -26.12 -14.67
CA PRO A 165 16.01 -27.16 -14.27
C PRO A 165 17.05 -27.50 -15.34
N MET A 166 16.64 -27.55 -16.62
CA MET A 166 17.55 -27.79 -17.74
C MET A 166 18.57 -26.65 -17.89
N THR A 167 18.10 -25.40 -17.89
CA THR A 167 18.96 -24.21 -17.95
C THR A 167 19.91 -24.12 -16.76
N ALA A 168 19.43 -24.40 -15.54
CA ALA A 168 20.27 -24.46 -14.35
C ALA A 168 21.40 -25.49 -14.48
N SER A 169 21.09 -26.67 -15.03
CA SER A 169 22.09 -27.71 -15.30
C SER A 169 23.13 -27.28 -16.34
N GLU A 170 22.71 -26.64 -17.44
CA GLU A 170 23.61 -26.12 -18.48
C GLU A 170 24.54 -25.02 -17.95
N LEU A 171 24.06 -24.25 -16.98
CA LEU A 171 24.83 -23.22 -16.29
C LEU A 171 25.69 -23.80 -15.15
N GLY A 172 25.55 -25.07 -14.78
CA GLY A 172 26.27 -25.65 -13.64
C GLY A 172 25.83 -25.08 -12.29
N VAL A 173 24.56 -24.71 -12.16
CA VAL A 173 23.94 -24.31 -10.89
C VAL A 173 23.58 -25.57 -10.10
N PHE A 174 24.30 -25.83 -9.02
CA PHE A 174 24.12 -27.06 -8.23
C PHE A 174 22.90 -26.98 -7.32
N ASN A 175 22.68 -25.84 -6.65
CA ASN A 175 21.52 -25.61 -5.82
C ASN A 175 20.72 -24.39 -6.28
N VAL A 176 19.63 -24.62 -7.02
CA VAL A 176 18.74 -23.55 -7.51
C VAL A 176 18.03 -22.77 -6.42
N PHE A 177 17.98 -23.27 -5.18
CA PHE A 177 17.41 -22.56 -4.03
C PHE A 177 18.47 -21.86 -3.17
N ASP A 178 19.76 -22.06 -3.47
CA ASP A 178 20.81 -21.25 -2.89
C ASP A 178 20.84 -19.89 -3.59
N PRO A 179 20.71 -18.76 -2.86
CA PRO A 179 20.69 -17.44 -3.47
C PRO A 179 21.94 -17.10 -4.27
N GLU A 180 23.13 -17.52 -3.84
CA GLU A 180 24.37 -17.17 -4.51
C GLU A 180 24.50 -17.92 -5.84
N ASP A 181 24.26 -19.23 -5.82
CA ASP A 181 24.27 -20.07 -7.02
C ASP A 181 23.20 -19.63 -8.03
N ASN A 182 21.99 -19.33 -7.55
CA ASN A 182 20.88 -18.93 -8.42
C ASN A 182 21.11 -17.55 -9.05
N ILE A 183 21.57 -16.55 -8.27
CA ILE A 183 21.88 -15.21 -8.80
C ILE A 183 23.08 -15.28 -9.75
N ASP A 184 24.13 -16.04 -9.44
CA ASP A 184 25.29 -16.18 -10.35
C ASP A 184 24.86 -16.81 -11.68
N GLY A 185 24.12 -17.91 -11.63
CA GLY A 185 23.59 -18.59 -12.81
C GLY A 185 22.66 -17.70 -13.64
N GLY A 186 21.66 -17.08 -13.00
CA GLY A 186 20.68 -16.25 -13.68
C GLY A 186 21.26 -14.96 -14.25
N THR A 187 22.21 -14.33 -13.56
CA THR A 187 22.92 -13.14 -14.05
C THR A 187 23.78 -13.47 -15.26
N ARG A 188 24.51 -14.60 -15.22
CA ARG A 188 25.29 -15.08 -16.37
C ARG A 188 24.39 -15.41 -17.57
N TYR A 189 23.23 -16.01 -17.33
CA TYR A 189 22.27 -16.30 -18.40
C TYR A 189 21.71 -15.01 -19.02
N LEU A 190 21.36 -14.02 -18.19
CA LEU A 190 20.92 -12.71 -18.65
C LEU A 190 21.99 -12.03 -19.51
N LYS A 191 23.26 -12.08 -19.08
CA LYS A 191 24.40 -11.56 -19.87
C LYS A 191 24.52 -12.26 -21.22
N TYR A 192 24.40 -13.58 -21.24
CA TYR A 192 24.43 -14.36 -22.47
C TYR A 192 23.33 -13.93 -23.45
N LEU A 193 22.11 -13.69 -22.97
CA LEU A 193 21.02 -13.21 -23.81
C LEU A 193 21.26 -11.79 -24.31
N LEU A 194 21.73 -10.88 -23.46
CA LEU A 194 22.09 -9.52 -23.87
C LEU A 194 23.16 -9.54 -24.96
N ASP A 195 24.21 -10.36 -24.82
CA ASP A 195 25.23 -10.50 -25.86
C ASP A 195 24.66 -11.09 -27.16
N TYR A 196 23.78 -12.08 -27.05
CA TYR A 196 23.15 -12.71 -28.20
C TYR A 196 22.32 -11.72 -29.03
N PHE A 197 21.61 -10.82 -28.37
CA PHE A 197 20.76 -9.80 -29.00
C PHE A 197 21.44 -8.45 -29.18
N ASN A 198 22.78 -8.39 -29.17
CA ASN A 198 23.55 -7.15 -29.36
C ASN A 198 23.15 -6.01 -28.39
N TRP A 199 22.88 -6.36 -27.13
CA TRP A 199 22.44 -5.47 -26.06
C TRP A 199 21.05 -4.85 -26.25
N ASP A 200 20.22 -5.43 -27.13
CA ASP A 200 18.79 -5.14 -27.15
C ASP A 200 18.13 -5.75 -25.90
N ILE A 201 17.84 -4.87 -24.94
CA ILE A 201 17.29 -5.25 -23.63
C ILE A 201 15.91 -5.89 -23.79
N ASP A 202 15.08 -5.38 -24.71
CA ASP A 202 13.70 -5.86 -24.87
C ASP A 202 13.69 -7.29 -25.41
N LEU A 203 14.50 -7.56 -26.43
CA LEU A 203 14.64 -8.92 -26.97
C LEU A 203 15.30 -9.88 -25.97
N ALA A 204 16.29 -9.42 -25.21
CA ALA A 204 16.94 -10.24 -24.20
C ALA A 204 15.99 -10.61 -23.05
N LEU A 205 15.19 -9.67 -22.56
CA LEU A 205 14.19 -9.92 -21.51
C LEU A 205 13.04 -10.78 -22.03
N ALA A 206 12.58 -10.55 -23.26
CA ALA A 206 11.61 -11.43 -23.92
C ALA A 206 12.14 -12.87 -24.02
N ALA A 207 13.40 -13.04 -24.38
CA ALA A 207 14.06 -14.34 -24.46
C ALA A 207 14.29 -14.97 -23.09
N TYR A 208 14.51 -14.17 -22.05
CA TYR A 208 14.64 -14.66 -20.67
C TYR A 208 13.34 -15.32 -20.22
N ASN A 209 12.20 -14.68 -20.50
CA ASN A 209 10.88 -15.17 -20.10
C ASN A 209 10.32 -16.28 -21.00
N ALA A 210 10.40 -16.12 -22.32
CA ALA A 210 9.79 -17.02 -23.31
C ALA A 210 10.74 -18.14 -23.78
N GLY A 211 12.04 -17.95 -23.59
CA GLY A 211 13.12 -18.80 -24.09
C GLY A 211 13.70 -18.27 -25.42
N LEU A 212 15.03 -18.33 -25.52
CA LEU A 212 15.82 -17.87 -26.67
C LEU A 212 15.26 -18.32 -28.03
N MET A 213 14.92 -19.61 -28.16
CA MET A 213 14.47 -20.18 -29.43
C MET A 213 13.15 -19.58 -29.91
N ARG A 214 12.25 -19.18 -29.01
CA ARG A 214 10.96 -18.58 -29.38
C ARG A 214 11.16 -17.20 -29.98
N VAL A 215 11.94 -16.35 -29.32
CA VAL A 215 12.23 -14.98 -29.79
C VAL A 215 13.02 -15.01 -31.10
N LYS A 216 13.99 -15.93 -31.22
CA LYS A 216 14.74 -16.13 -32.46
C LYS A 216 13.84 -16.46 -33.66
N GLN A 217 12.80 -17.26 -33.47
CA GLN A 217 11.88 -17.64 -34.54
C GLN A 217 10.93 -16.51 -34.96
N HIS A 218 10.57 -15.62 -34.04
CA HIS A 218 9.59 -14.56 -34.30
C HIS A 218 10.24 -13.23 -34.73
N THR A 219 11.57 -13.13 -34.69
CA THR A 219 12.32 -11.90 -35.03
C THR A 219 11.78 -10.66 -34.30
N GLY A 220 11.25 -10.85 -33.08
CA GLY A 220 10.51 -9.85 -32.32
C GLY A 220 10.02 -10.36 -30.97
N ILE A 221 9.44 -9.47 -30.17
CA ILE A 221 8.88 -9.75 -28.85
C ILE A 221 7.55 -10.53 -29.04
N PRO A 222 7.45 -11.78 -28.55
CA PRO A 222 6.25 -12.60 -28.65
C PRO A 222 5.12 -12.15 -27.70
#